data_AF-A0AA37MUK7-F1
#
_entry.id   AF-A0AA37MUK7-F1
#
_cell.length_a   1.000
_cell.length_b   1.000
_cell.length_c   1.000
_cell.angle_alpha   90.00
_cell.angle_beta   90.00
_cell.angle_gamma   90.00
#
_symmetry.space_group_name_H-M   'P 1'
#
loop_
_entity.id
_entity.type
_entity.pdbx_description
1 polymer ?
#
loop_
_entity_poly.entity_id
_entity_poly.type
_entity_poly.pdbx_seq_one_letter_code
_entity_poly.pdbx_strand_id
1 'polypeptide(L)'
;MTSAASATATLLASSTADSVVNEINRKAEMAPLWPWCAALAFIGVVFAALSSDGETLVAIVSGAIAVILSAAALWVYYWDTARRATVLFYDLDPTSEQAFSSAVNGLMQLAASAGKWKIDASGTVLNRKYHAGASNVVQRKPLQMGVGRFWKVRCNLDVPYIVAGTSALYFCPDRLFVITGRKVAAVRYADLDMSDGLTQFIEEDFVPTDAVRIGRTWRYVNKSGGPDRRFKDNRELPIVRYEELSLTSASGLNELFQFSKPGAAAAFRQSAKDLMTLRPAAKP
;
A
#
# COMPACT_ATOMS: atom_id res chain seq x y z
N MET A 1 1.66 22.57 -47.76
CA MET A 1 0.86 23.35 -46.79
C MET A 1 -0.26 22.45 -46.28
N THR A 2 -0.22 22.14 -44.98
CA THR A 2 -1.24 21.55 -44.06
C THR A 2 -0.42 20.80 -42.97
N SER A 3 0.20 21.48 -42.01
CA SER A 3 -0.43 21.96 -40.76
C SER A 3 -1.56 21.05 -40.27
N ALA A 4 -1.26 20.13 -39.36
CA ALA A 4 -2.01 19.89 -38.11
C ALA A 4 -1.61 18.54 -37.50
N ALA A 5 -1.04 18.57 -36.28
CA ALA A 5 -1.39 17.69 -35.15
C ALA A 5 -0.37 17.85 -34.00
N SER A 6 -0.24 19.08 -33.48
CA SER A 6 0.42 19.34 -32.18
C SER A 6 -0.57 19.27 -31.01
N ALA A 7 -1.67 18.51 -31.17
CA ALA A 7 -2.70 18.32 -30.15
C ALA A 7 -2.62 16.93 -29.46
N THR A 8 -1.70 16.06 -29.87
CA THR A 8 -1.80 14.63 -29.57
C THR A 8 -0.99 14.20 -28.34
N ALA A 9 0.06 14.92 -27.92
CA ALA A 9 0.91 14.46 -26.83
C ALA A 9 0.22 14.51 -25.44
N THR A 10 -0.56 15.55 -25.16
CA THR A 10 -1.29 15.68 -23.89
C THR A 10 -2.53 14.80 -23.83
N LEU A 11 -3.24 14.61 -24.95
CA LEU A 11 -4.36 13.67 -25.05
C LEU A 11 -3.89 12.20 -24.96
N LEU A 12 -2.70 11.89 -25.50
CA LEU A 12 -2.07 10.57 -25.35
C LEU A 12 -1.56 10.32 -23.93
N ALA A 13 -1.07 11.34 -23.21
CA ALA A 13 -0.63 11.18 -21.82
C ALA A 13 -1.80 10.80 -20.89
N SER A 14 -2.99 11.39 -21.08
CA SER A 14 -4.20 10.97 -20.36
C SER A 14 -4.71 9.58 -20.77
N SER A 15 -4.62 9.20 -22.05
CA SER A 15 -5.04 7.85 -22.48
C SER A 15 -4.07 6.75 -22.06
N THR A 16 -2.77 7.06 -21.98
CA THR A 16 -1.73 6.10 -21.58
C THR A 16 -1.91 5.71 -20.11
N ALA A 17 -2.20 6.70 -19.26
CA ALA A 17 -2.49 6.52 -17.84
C ALA A 17 -3.60 5.47 -17.56
N ASP A 18 -4.78 5.67 -18.15
CA ASP A 18 -5.91 4.76 -17.99
C ASP A 18 -5.66 3.42 -18.67
N SER A 19 -4.92 3.42 -19.79
CA SER A 19 -4.52 2.19 -20.47
C SER A 19 -3.61 1.30 -19.60
N VAL A 20 -2.68 1.88 -18.83
CA VAL A 20 -1.79 1.14 -17.93
C VAL A 20 -2.59 0.54 -16.78
N VAL A 21 -3.49 1.30 -16.16
CA VAL A 21 -4.37 0.80 -15.09
C VAL A 21 -5.27 -0.32 -15.62
N ASN A 22 -5.87 -0.14 -16.80
CA ASN A 22 -6.68 -1.16 -17.46
C ASN A 22 -5.87 -2.41 -17.81
N GLU A 23 -4.62 -2.25 -18.25
CA GLU A 23 -3.73 -3.36 -18.53
C GLU A 23 -3.39 -4.13 -17.24
N ILE A 24 -3.06 -3.42 -16.16
CA ILE A 24 -2.78 -4.03 -14.84
C ILE A 24 -4.01 -4.81 -14.37
N ASN A 25 -5.21 -4.22 -14.44
CA ASN A 25 -6.45 -4.89 -14.04
C ASN A 25 -6.73 -6.14 -14.91
N ARG A 26 -6.64 -6.01 -16.23
CA ARG A 26 -6.82 -7.14 -17.16
C ARG A 26 -5.86 -8.29 -16.87
N LYS A 27 -4.58 -7.99 -16.62
CA LYS A 27 -3.57 -9.01 -16.30
C LYS A 27 -3.72 -9.57 -14.88
N ALA A 28 -4.22 -8.79 -13.93
CA ALA A 28 -4.50 -9.23 -12.57
C ALA A 28 -5.65 -10.24 -12.49
N GLU A 29 -6.61 -10.17 -13.42
CA GLU A 29 -7.75 -11.09 -13.53
C GLU A 29 -7.41 -12.43 -14.22
N MET A 30 -6.29 -12.50 -14.94
CA MET A 30 -5.87 -13.73 -15.61
C MET A 30 -5.61 -14.87 -14.61
N ALA A 31 -6.30 -16.00 -14.80
CA ALA A 31 -6.13 -17.17 -13.97
C ALA A 31 -4.70 -17.75 -14.08
N PRO A 32 -4.07 -18.17 -12.96
CA PRO A 32 -2.82 -18.91 -13.01
C PRO A 32 -3.03 -20.25 -13.71
N LEU A 33 -2.28 -20.48 -14.79
CA LEU A 33 -2.27 -21.79 -15.47
C LEU A 33 -1.21 -22.72 -14.89
N TRP A 34 -0.12 -22.17 -14.34
CA TRP A 34 0.99 -22.96 -13.83
C TRP A 34 0.61 -24.00 -12.75
N PRO A 35 -0.36 -23.78 -11.83
CA PRO A 35 -0.70 -24.77 -10.81
C PRO A 35 -1.28 -26.05 -11.42
N TRP A 36 -2.07 -25.93 -12.50
CA TRP A 36 -2.65 -27.08 -13.20
C TRP A 36 -1.57 -27.89 -13.91
N CYS A 37 -0.62 -27.23 -14.56
CA CYS A 37 0.52 -27.90 -15.20
C CYS A 37 1.46 -28.54 -14.16
N ALA A 38 1.70 -27.88 -13.03
CA ALA A 38 2.48 -28.44 -11.92
C ALA A 38 1.81 -29.68 -11.31
N ALA A 39 0.48 -29.66 -11.15
CA ALA A 39 -0.28 -30.82 -10.67
C ALA A 39 -0.19 -32.00 -11.65
N LEU A 40 -0.31 -31.76 -12.96
CA LEU A 40 -0.13 -32.80 -13.99
C LEU A 40 1.30 -33.38 -13.99
N ALA A 41 2.32 -32.53 -13.86
CA ALA A 41 3.70 -32.99 -13.73
C ALA A 41 3.91 -33.85 -12.48
N PHE A 42 3.33 -33.44 -11.34
CA PHE A 42 3.39 -34.21 -10.10
C PHE A 42 2.73 -35.58 -10.26
N ILE A 43 1.55 -35.66 -10.89
CA ILE A 43 0.87 -36.92 -11.19
C ILE A 43 1.74 -37.81 -12.10
N GLY A 44 2.38 -37.23 -13.12
CA GLY A 44 3.30 -37.94 -14.01
C GLY A 44 4.49 -38.55 -13.28
N VAL A 45 5.08 -37.81 -12.34
CA VAL A 45 6.19 -38.29 -11.49
C VAL A 45 5.73 -39.44 -10.57
N VAL A 46 4.56 -39.29 -9.94
CA VAL A 46 3.99 -40.35 -9.09
C VAL A 46 3.71 -41.62 -9.92
N PHE A 47 3.14 -41.47 -11.11
CA PHE A 47 2.88 -42.59 -12.01
C PHE A 47 4.19 -43.29 -12.43
N ALA A 48 5.22 -42.53 -12.78
CA ALA A 48 6.53 -43.10 -13.11
C ALA A 48 7.11 -43.90 -11.94
N ALA A 49 7.03 -43.38 -10.72
CA ALA A 49 7.49 -44.05 -9.51
C ALA A 49 6.70 -45.33 -9.19
N LEU A 50 5.38 -45.36 -9.42
CA LEU A 50 4.57 -46.56 -9.22
C LEU A 50 4.80 -47.63 -10.30
N SER A 51 5.20 -47.20 -11.50
CA SER A 51 5.50 -48.10 -12.62
C SER A 51 6.92 -48.67 -12.61
N SER A 52 7.78 -48.27 -11.65
CA SER A 52 9.20 -48.67 -11.61
C SER A 52 9.41 -50.16 -11.40
N ASP A 53 8.46 -50.82 -10.75
CA ASP A 53 8.52 -52.26 -10.43
C ASP A 53 8.00 -53.13 -11.60
N GLY A 54 7.52 -52.50 -12.68
CA GLY A 54 7.02 -53.17 -13.89
C GLY A 54 8.11 -53.52 -14.90
N GLU A 55 7.72 -53.75 -16.16
CA GLU A 55 8.67 -54.03 -17.24
C GLU A 55 9.64 -52.85 -17.46
N THR A 56 10.90 -53.16 -17.75
CA THR A 56 11.98 -52.16 -17.92
C THR A 56 11.65 -51.10 -18.99
N LEU A 57 10.95 -51.48 -20.06
CA LEU A 57 10.50 -50.54 -21.08
C LEU A 57 9.45 -49.56 -20.54
N VAL A 58 8.51 -50.04 -19.73
CA VAL A 58 7.44 -49.20 -19.15
C VAL A 58 8.05 -48.18 -18.18
N ALA A 59 9.00 -48.59 -17.34
CA ALA A 59 9.69 -47.71 -16.40
C ALA A 59 10.53 -46.63 -17.10
N ILE A 60 11.22 -46.96 -18.21
CA ILE A 60 12.01 -45.98 -18.98
C ILE A 60 11.08 -44.96 -19.66
N VAL A 61 10.01 -45.43 -20.30
CA VAL A 61 9.06 -44.55 -21.01
C VAL A 61 8.32 -43.64 -20.05
N SER A 62 7.83 -44.17 -18.92
CA SER A 62 7.12 -43.37 -17.91
C SER A 62 8.05 -42.34 -17.25
N GLY A 63 9.30 -42.71 -16.96
CA GLY A 63 10.32 -41.79 -16.47
C GLY A 63 10.63 -40.65 -17.46
N ALA A 64 10.82 -40.97 -18.74
CA ALA A 64 11.06 -39.96 -19.78
C ALA A 64 9.89 -38.97 -19.92
N ILE A 65 8.65 -39.48 -19.89
CA ILE A 65 7.44 -38.65 -19.91
C ILE A 65 7.38 -37.74 -18.68
N ALA A 66 7.68 -38.25 -17.49
CA ALA A 66 7.67 -37.46 -16.26
C ALA A 66 8.69 -36.31 -16.29
N VAL A 67 9.87 -36.54 -16.87
CA VAL A 67 10.89 -35.49 -17.07
C VAL A 67 10.39 -34.42 -18.04
N ILE A 68 9.80 -34.82 -19.17
CA ILE A 68 9.24 -33.88 -20.16
C ILE A 68 8.10 -33.04 -19.54
N LEU A 69 7.19 -33.67 -18.80
CA LEU A 69 6.09 -32.97 -18.13
C LEU A 69 6.61 -31.97 -17.10
N SER A 70 7.64 -32.33 -16.35
CA SER A 70 8.26 -31.44 -15.36
C SER A 70 8.95 -30.24 -16.02
N ALA A 71 9.68 -30.46 -17.11
CA ALA A 71 10.29 -29.37 -17.89
C ALA A 71 9.23 -28.44 -18.50
N ALA A 72 8.14 -29.00 -19.04
CA ALA A 72 7.03 -28.23 -19.57
C ALA A 72 6.33 -27.40 -18.47
N ALA A 73 6.12 -27.97 -17.29
CA ALA A 73 5.52 -27.25 -16.15
C ALA A 73 6.40 -26.06 -15.70
N LEU A 74 7.72 -26.24 -15.66
CA LEU A 74 8.66 -25.14 -15.37
C LEU A 74 8.59 -24.05 -16.44
N TRP A 75 8.57 -24.42 -17.73
CA TRP A 75 8.43 -23.45 -18.81
C TRP A 75 7.11 -22.67 -18.72
N VAL A 76 5.99 -23.36 -18.48
CA VAL A 76 4.67 -22.73 -18.28
C VAL A 76 4.68 -21.82 -17.05
N TYR A 77 5.36 -22.18 -15.97
CA TYR A 77 5.51 -21.33 -14.79
C TYR A 77 6.14 -19.98 -15.12
N TYR A 78 7.27 -19.99 -15.85
CA TYR A 78 7.95 -18.75 -16.24
C TYR A 78 7.11 -17.94 -17.23
N TRP A 79 6.52 -18.59 -18.23
CA TRP A 79 5.66 -17.92 -19.22
C TRP A 79 4.38 -17.32 -18.60
N ASP A 80 3.70 -18.06 -17.73
CA ASP A 80 2.48 -17.61 -17.04
C ASP A 80 2.76 -16.47 -16.05
N THR A 81 3.95 -16.46 -15.44
CA THR A 81 4.38 -15.36 -14.58
C THR A 81 4.74 -14.12 -15.39
N ALA A 82 5.37 -14.29 -16.56
CA ALA A 82 5.73 -13.18 -17.45
C ALA A 82 4.50 -12.53 -18.09
N ARG A 83 3.55 -13.32 -18.62
CA ARG A 83 2.37 -12.78 -19.34
C ARG A 83 1.42 -11.96 -18.44
N ARG A 84 1.42 -12.24 -17.13
CA ARG A 84 0.59 -11.57 -16.13
C ARG A 84 1.28 -10.41 -15.43
N ALA A 85 2.56 -10.19 -15.70
CA ALA A 85 3.25 -9.01 -15.22
C ALA A 85 3.00 -7.82 -16.16
N THR A 86 2.70 -6.66 -15.58
CA THR A 86 2.82 -5.38 -16.29
C THR A 86 4.20 -4.82 -16.00
N VAL A 87 4.90 -4.32 -17.00
CA VAL A 87 6.18 -3.65 -16.82
C VAL A 87 5.91 -2.15 -16.73
N LEU A 88 6.42 -1.53 -15.68
CA LEU A 88 6.36 -0.09 -15.48
C LEU A 88 7.79 0.42 -15.42
N PHE A 89 8.18 1.21 -16.41
CA PHE A 89 9.54 1.69 -16.54
C PHE A 89 9.52 3.22 -16.43
N TYR A 90 10.22 3.74 -15.44
CA TYR A 90 10.41 5.17 -15.24
C TYR A 90 11.82 5.56 -15.67
N ASP A 91 11.87 6.52 -16.59
CA ASP A 91 13.07 7.25 -16.96
C ASP A 91 12.95 8.65 -16.37
N LEU A 92 13.64 8.89 -15.26
CA LEU A 92 13.54 10.14 -14.49
C LEU A 92 14.74 11.03 -14.83
N ASP A 93 14.47 12.30 -15.10
CA ASP A 93 15.53 13.31 -15.09
C ASP A 93 16.05 13.53 -13.65
N PRO A 94 17.26 14.10 -13.48
CA PRO A 94 17.85 14.27 -12.14
C PRO A 94 16.97 15.04 -11.15
N THR A 95 16.14 15.97 -11.63
CA THR A 95 15.23 16.75 -10.78
C THR A 95 14.09 15.87 -10.27
N SER A 96 13.50 15.07 -11.16
CA SER A 96 12.45 14.12 -10.82
C SER A 96 12.95 13.00 -9.91
N GLU A 97 14.17 12.51 -10.13
CA GLU A 97 14.81 11.53 -9.25
C GLU A 97 15.02 12.07 -7.83
N GLN A 98 15.46 13.32 -7.70
CA GLN A 98 15.65 13.96 -6.39
C GLN A 98 14.32 14.17 -5.65
N ALA A 99 13.27 14.60 -6.36
CA ALA A 99 11.94 14.74 -5.76
C ALA A 99 11.37 13.39 -5.31
N PHE A 100 11.52 12.35 -6.14
CA PHE A 100 11.11 10.99 -5.79
C PHE A 100 11.89 10.45 -4.59
N SER A 101 13.20 10.66 -4.54
CA SER A 101 14.03 10.31 -3.38
C SER A 101 13.58 11.03 -2.11
N SER A 102 13.19 12.31 -2.23
CA SER A 102 12.63 13.08 -1.11
C SER A 102 11.31 12.50 -0.61
N ALA A 103 10.44 12.05 -1.52
CA ALA A 103 9.19 11.36 -1.16
C ALA A 103 9.43 10.01 -0.50
N VAL A 104 10.39 9.23 -1.00
CA VAL A 104 10.85 7.97 -0.36
C VAL A 104 11.34 8.23 1.06
N ASN A 105 12.21 9.22 1.23
CA ASN A 105 12.78 9.57 2.53
C ASN A 105 11.71 10.05 3.52
N GLY A 106 10.78 10.91 3.07
CA GLY A 106 9.66 11.37 3.88
C GLY A 106 8.76 10.21 4.35
N LEU A 107 8.46 9.26 3.46
CA LEU A 107 7.68 8.08 3.82
C LEU A 107 8.43 7.18 4.80
N MET A 108 9.75 7.02 4.63
CA MET A 108 10.57 6.23 5.55
C MET A 108 10.68 6.87 6.95
N GLN A 109 10.70 8.20 7.03
CA GLN A 109 10.62 8.91 8.32
C GLN A 109 9.29 8.64 9.03
N LEU A 110 8.17 8.62 8.30
CA LEU A 110 6.87 8.22 8.85
C LEU A 110 6.88 6.75 9.28
N ALA A 111 7.43 5.85 8.45
CA ALA A 111 7.49 4.42 8.70
C ALA A 111 8.31 4.04 9.94
N ALA A 112 9.31 4.88 10.30
CA ALA A 112 10.16 4.75 11.47
C ALA A 112 9.46 5.08 12.80
N SER A 113 8.22 5.60 12.77
CA SER A 113 7.41 5.78 13.98
C SER A 113 7.11 4.44 14.64
N ALA A 114 7.22 4.37 15.97
CA ALA A 114 6.99 3.15 16.74
C ALA A 114 5.52 2.71 16.66
N GLY A 115 4.61 3.67 16.78
CA GLY A 115 3.18 3.54 16.52
C GLY A 115 2.77 4.16 15.19
N LYS A 116 2.07 3.38 14.35
CA LYS A 116 1.51 3.81 13.06
C LYS A 116 0.19 3.09 12.77
N TRP A 117 -0.85 3.86 12.47
CA TRP A 117 -2.21 3.33 12.35
C TRP A 117 -3.03 3.98 11.25
N LYS A 118 -3.90 3.19 10.62
CA LYS A 118 -5.04 3.66 9.84
C LYS A 118 -6.19 3.92 10.80
N ILE A 119 -6.86 5.04 10.58
CA ILE A 119 -8.07 5.41 11.28
C ILE A 119 -9.26 5.06 10.41
N ASP A 120 -10.07 4.10 10.85
CA ASP A 120 -11.38 3.88 10.24
C ASP A 120 -12.36 4.93 10.78
N ALA A 121 -13.25 5.46 9.94
CA ALA A 121 -14.17 6.55 10.28
C ALA A 121 -14.83 6.35 11.65
N SER A 122 -14.62 7.30 12.56
CA SER A 122 -15.05 7.25 13.97
C SER A 122 -16.45 7.82 14.19
N GLY A 123 -17.23 7.22 15.09
CA GLY A 123 -18.50 7.75 15.57
C GLY A 123 -18.36 8.71 16.75
N THR A 124 -19.26 9.69 16.84
CA THR A 124 -19.34 10.64 17.96
C THR A 124 -19.78 9.95 19.25
N VAL A 125 -19.09 10.23 20.36
CA VAL A 125 -19.39 9.65 21.67
C VAL A 125 -20.49 10.44 22.37
N LEU A 126 -21.63 9.79 22.61
CA LEU A 126 -22.75 10.38 23.36
C LEU A 126 -22.47 10.49 24.87
N ASN A 127 -21.64 9.60 25.43
CA ASN A 127 -21.38 9.50 26.88
C ASN A 127 -19.90 9.68 27.25
N ARG A 128 -19.40 10.92 27.16
CA ARG A 128 -18.00 11.29 27.42
C ARG A 128 -17.44 10.80 28.78
N LYS A 129 -18.31 10.63 29.79
CA LYS A 129 -17.97 10.15 31.13
C LYS A 129 -17.24 8.80 31.13
N TYR A 130 -17.63 7.89 30.24
CA TYR A 130 -17.10 6.52 30.16
C TYR A 130 -15.96 6.37 29.14
N HIS A 131 -15.57 7.46 28.48
CA HIS A 131 -14.52 7.49 27.48
C HIS A 131 -13.43 8.51 27.86
N ALA A 132 -13.12 8.63 29.15
CA ALA A 132 -12.08 9.53 29.66
C ALA A 132 -12.21 11.00 29.22
N GLY A 133 -13.43 11.45 28.89
CA GLY A 133 -13.70 12.78 28.36
C GLY A 133 -13.55 12.93 26.84
N ALA A 134 -13.14 11.87 26.13
CA ALA A 134 -12.98 11.87 24.68
C ALA A 134 -14.33 12.13 23.96
N SER A 135 -14.27 12.95 22.92
CA SER A 135 -15.43 13.27 22.07
C SER A 135 -15.74 12.17 21.05
N ASN A 136 -14.75 11.35 20.67
CA ASN A 136 -14.86 10.32 19.62
C ASN A 136 -14.20 9.01 20.09
N VAL A 137 -14.79 7.87 19.73
CA VAL A 137 -14.16 6.55 19.84
C VAL A 137 -13.61 6.21 18.47
N VAL A 138 -12.29 6.02 18.40
CA VAL A 138 -11.56 5.83 17.14
C VAL A 138 -11.11 4.39 17.03
N GLN A 139 -11.50 3.72 15.94
CA GLN A 139 -10.97 2.40 15.61
C GLN A 139 -9.66 2.56 14.83
N ARG A 140 -8.60 1.94 15.35
CA ARG A 140 -7.25 2.00 14.78
C ARG A 140 -6.83 0.63 14.29
N LYS A 141 -6.27 0.55 13.08
CA LYS A 141 -5.65 -0.66 12.54
C LYS A 141 -4.16 -0.41 12.31
N PRO A 142 -3.26 -1.33 12.69
CA PRO A 142 -1.83 -1.12 12.47
C PRO A 142 -1.52 -0.99 10.98
N LEU A 143 -0.59 -0.09 10.65
CA LEU A 143 -0.09 0.10 9.28
C LEU A 143 1.19 -0.69 9.04
N GLN A 144 1.36 -1.15 7.81
CA GLN A 144 2.67 -1.54 7.29
C GLN A 144 3.10 -0.52 6.24
N MET A 145 4.36 -0.12 6.30
CA MET A 145 4.93 0.87 5.39
C MET A 145 6.36 0.46 5.07
N GLY A 146 6.82 0.85 3.90
CA GLY A 146 8.19 0.56 3.48
C GLY A 146 8.43 0.98 2.04
N VAL A 147 9.50 0.43 1.49
CA VAL A 147 9.93 0.65 0.11
C VAL A 147 10.16 -0.72 -0.50
N GLY A 148 9.64 -0.96 -1.70
CA GLY A 148 9.86 -2.22 -2.37
C GLY A 148 9.02 -2.43 -3.61
N ARG A 149 8.77 -3.70 -3.91
CA ARG A 149 8.17 -4.11 -5.18
C ARG A 149 6.69 -3.76 -5.24
N PHE A 150 6.30 -3.18 -6.37
CA PHE A 150 4.91 -2.96 -6.72
C PHE A 150 4.23 -4.30 -7.05
N TRP A 151 3.13 -4.60 -6.36
CA TRP A 151 2.33 -5.81 -6.55
C TRP A 151 2.06 -6.15 -8.03
N LYS A 152 2.54 -7.32 -8.47
CA LYS A 152 2.38 -7.86 -9.85
C LYS A 152 2.84 -6.91 -10.98
N VAL A 153 3.53 -5.82 -10.65
CA VAL A 153 4.06 -4.85 -11.59
C VAL A 153 5.58 -4.89 -11.47
N ARG A 154 6.27 -5.16 -12.57
CA ARG A 154 7.73 -5.09 -12.63
C ARG A 154 8.12 -3.64 -12.81
N CYS A 155 8.56 -3.02 -11.73
CA CYS A 155 9.08 -1.66 -11.70
C CYS A 155 10.61 -1.68 -11.65
N ASN A 156 11.27 -0.75 -12.34
CA ASN A 156 12.72 -0.53 -12.21
C ASN A 156 13.10 0.23 -10.92
N LEU A 157 12.14 0.93 -10.32
CA LEU A 157 12.31 1.66 -9.06
C LEU A 157 11.70 0.87 -7.90
N ASP A 158 12.33 0.96 -6.73
CA ASP A 158 11.68 0.56 -5.48
C ASP A 158 10.69 1.65 -5.05
N VAL A 159 9.44 1.26 -4.87
CA VAL A 159 8.33 2.20 -4.69
C VAL A 159 7.95 2.28 -3.20
N PRO A 160 7.86 3.49 -2.62
CA PRO A 160 7.37 3.66 -1.27
C PRO A 160 5.88 3.30 -1.20
N TYR A 161 5.49 2.53 -0.19
CA TYR A 161 4.14 1.99 -0.05
C TYR A 161 3.59 2.08 1.38
N ILE A 162 2.25 2.10 1.47
CA ILE A 162 1.47 2.02 2.70
C ILE A 162 0.41 0.93 2.53
N VAL A 163 0.42 -0.08 3.38
CA VAL A 163 -0.63 -1.09 3.46
C VAL A 163 -1.60 -0.70 4.57
N ALA A 164 -2.84 -0.42 4.18
CA ALA A 164 -3.90 0.19 4.95
C ALA A 164 -5.11 -0.76 5.07
N GLY A 165 -4.89 -1.92 5.71
CA GLY A 165 -5.90 -2.97 5.82
C GLY A 165 -6.01 -3.78 4.53
N THR A 166 -7.12 -3.67 3.80
CA THR A 166 -7.34 -4.37 2.51
C THR A 166 -6.88 -3.55 1.30
N SER A 167 -6.54 -2.27 1.51
CA SER A 167 -5.97 -1.40 0.50
C SER A 167 -4.45 -1.27 0.67
N ALA A 168 -3.74 -1.12 -0.45
CA ALA A 168 -2.33 -0.77 -0.47
C ALA A 168 -2.11 0.41 -1.42
N LEU A 169 -1.39 1.41 -0.94
CA LEU A 169 -1.06 2.64 -1.63
C LEU A 169 0.41 2.58 -2.05
N TYR A 170 0.69 2.79 -3.33
CA TYR A 170 2.04 2.82 -3.90
C TYR A 170 2.28 4.20 -4.52
N PHE A 171 3.25 4.93 -4.01
CA PHE A 171 3.56 6.29 -4.44
C PHE A 171 4.60 6.23 -5.56
N CYS A 172 4.16 6.15 -6.81
CA CYS A 172 5.05 6.19 -7.97
C CYS A 172 5.35 7.63 -8.39
N PRO A 173 6.42 7.90 -9.17
CA PRO A 173 6.80 9.28 -9.52
C PRO A 173 5.70 10.13 -10.18
N ASP A 174 4.81 9.54 -10.98
CA ASP A 174 3.78 10.26 -11.72
C ASP A 174 2.39 10.23 -11.05
N ARG A 175 2.12 9.24 -10.20
CA ARG A 175 0.80 9.03 -9.57
C ARG A 175 0.85 8.11 -8.35
N LEU A 176 -0.23 8.18 -7.58
CA LEU A 176 -0.54 7.24 -6.51
C LEU A 176 -1.35 6.06 -7.07
N PHE A 177 -0.82 4.85 -6.98
CA PHE A 177 -1.58 3.63 -7.26
C PHE A 177 -2.24 3.11 -5.99
N VAL A 178 -3.52 2.76 -6.08
CA VAL A 178 -4.32 2.22 -4.97
C VAL A 178 -4.79 0.83 -5.37
N ILE A 179 -4.38 -0.18 -4.61
CA ILE A 179 -4.75 -1.57 -4.82
C ILE A 179 -5.77 -1.95 -3.77
N THR A 180 -6.93 -2.44 -4.19
CA THR A 180 -7.96 -2.98 -3.29
C THR A 180 -8.33 -4.38 -3.76
N GLY A 181 -7.90 -5.40 -3.01
CA GLY A 181 -8.05 -6.80 -3.40
C GLY A 181 -7.31 -7.11 -4.70
N ARG A 182 -8.07 -7.33 -5.80
CA ARG A 182 -7.51 -7.61 -7.13
C ARG A 182 -7.59 -6.43 -8.10
N LYS A 183 -8.20 -5.32 -7.68
CA LYS A 183 -8.37 -4.13 -8.52
C LYS A 183 -7.29 -3.11 -8.19
N VAL A 184 -6.84 -2.42 -9.22
CA VAL A 184 -5.90 -1.31 -9.17
C VAL A 184 -6.60 -0.08 -9.72
N ALA A 185 -6.51 1.01 -8.97
CA ALA A 185 -6.86 2.34 -9.41
C ALA A 185 -5.60 3.22 -9.36
N ALA A 186 -5.63 4.34 -10.06
CA ALA A 186 -4.58 5.32 -9.93
C ALA A 186 -5.16 6.73 -9.79
N VAL A 187 -4.52 7.53 -8.95
CA VAL A 187 -4.87 8.90 -8.63
C VAL A 187 -3.68 9.76 -9.00
N ARG A 188 -3.85 10.69 -9.93
CA ARG A 188 -2.79 11.66 -10.25
C ARG A 188 -2.56 12.52 -9.01
N TYR A 189 -1.32 12.91 -8.76
CA TYR A 189 -1.05 13.77 -7.62
C TYR A 189 -1.80 15.11 -7.70
N ALA A 190 -2.06 15.63 -8.90
CA ALA A 190 -2.88 16.84 -9.08
C ALA A 190 -4.33 16.70 -8.57
N ASP A 191 -4.85 15.47 -8.49
CA ASP A 191 -6.21 15.17 -8.00
C ASP A 191 -6.18 14.65 -6.54
N LEU A 192 -5.00 14.59 -5.92
CA LEU A 192 -4.78 14.11 -4.56
C LEU A 192 -4.66 15.31 -3.61
N ASP A 193 -5.61 15.43 -2.69
CA ASP A 193 -5.50 16.35 -1.57
C ASP A 193 -4.78 15.65 -0.41
N MET A 194 -3.74 16.30 0.09
CA MET A 194 -2.93 15.82 1.20
C MET A 194 -2.88 16.88 2.28
N SER A 195 -3.32 16.53 3.48
CA SER A 195 -3.24 17.39 4.66
C SER A 195 -2.58 16.65 5.82
N ASP A 196 -1.86 17.41 6.63
CA ASP A 196 -1.23 16.97 7.85
C ASP A 196 -1.78 17.76 9.04
N GLY A 197 -1.71 17.17 10.22
CA GLY A 197 -2.25 17.76 11.43
C GLY A 197 -1.68 17.15 12.69
N LEU A 198 -2.02 17.75 13.83
CA LEU A 198 -1.70 17.20 15.14
C LEU A 198 -3.01 16.94 15.87
N THR A 199 -3.10 15.77 16.48
CA THR A 199 -4.26 15.35 17.25
C THR A 199 -3.85 14.95 18.66
N GLN A 200 -4.78 15.10 19.60
CA GLN A 200 -4.61 14.60 20.96
C GLN A 200 -5.30 13.25 21.07
N PHE A 201 -4.59 12.28 21.64
CA PHE A 201 -5.11 10.94 21.84
C PHE A 201 -4.92 10.52 23.29
N ILE A 202 -5.92 9.85 23.86
CA ILE A 202 -5.85 9.29 25.21
C ILE A 202 -5.50 7.81 25.06
N GLU A 203 -4.32 7.41 25.51
CA GLU A 203 -3.92 5.99 25.47
C GLU A 203 -4.39 5.29 26.74
N GLU A 204 -5.15 4.21 26.57
CA GLU A 204 -5.60 3.38 27.69
C GLU A 204 -4.58 2.29 28.05
N ASP A 205 -3.94 1.69 27.06
CA ASP A 205 -3.14 0.48 27.26
C ASP A 205 -1.64 0.77 27.20
N PHE A 206 -1.16 1.20 26.04
CA PHE A 206 0.26 1.38 25.78
C PHE A 206 0.53 2.70 25.07
N VAL A 207 1.55 3.41 25.52
CA VAL A 207 2.05 4.63 24.87
C VAL A 207 3.33 4.30 24.12
N PRO A 208 3.39 4.54 22.79
CA PRO A 208 4.63 4.42 22.02
C PRO A 208 5.77 5.22 22.64
N THR A 209 6.99 4.70 22.56
CA THR A 209 8.17 5.28 23.23
C THR A 209 8.58 6.64 22.66
N ASP A 210 8.25 6.90 21.40
CA ASP A 210 8.49 8.13 20.65
C ASP A 210 7.31 9.11 20.69
N ALA A 211 6.20 8.75 21.34
CA ALA A 211 5.05 9.62 21.48
C ALA A 211 5.29 10.76 22.49
N VAL A 212 4.88 11.97 22.13
CA VAL A 212 4.96 13.13 23.01
C VAL A 212 3.78 13.14 23.97
N ARG A 213 4.02 12.88 25.26
CA ARG A 213 3.03 13.05 26.32
C ARG A 213 2.81 14.54 26.59
N ILE A 214 1.56 14.98 26.48
CA ILE A 214 1.16 16.39 26.62
C ILE A 214 0.28 16.65 27.84
N GLY A 215 -0.21 15.61 28.49
CA GLY A 215 -1.05 15.75 29.68
C GLY A 215 -1.51 14.40 30.22
N ARG A 216 -2.48 14.46 31.13
CA ARG A 216 -3.15 13.30 31.70
C ARG A 216 -4.63 13.61 31.89
N THR A 217 -5.46 12.58 31.80
CA THR A 217 -6.89 12.61 32.12
C THR A 217 -7.22 11.43 33.05
N TRP A 218 -8.44 11.37 33.57
CA TRP A 218 -8.92 10.23 34.34
C TRP A 218 -9.73 9.30 33.44
N ARG A 219 -9.63 7.99 33.65
CA ARG A 219 -10.46 7.00 32.92
C ARG A 219 -11.95 7.32 33.02
N TYR A 220 -12.39 7.76 34.20
CA TYR A 220 -13.73 8.25 34.44
C TYR A 220 -13.69 9.70 34.94
N VAL A 221 -14.22 10.62 34.12
CA VAL A 221 -14.24 12.05 34.43
C VAL A 221 -15.58 12.50 34.99
N ASN A 222 -15.57 13.43 35.94
CA ASN A 222 -16.77 14.13 36.40
C ASN A 222 -17.15 15.27 35.43
N LYS A 223 -18.23 16.01 35.72
CA LYS A 223 -18.69 17.13 34.86
C LYS A 223 -17.67 18.27 34.72
N SER A 224 -16.74 18.41 35.66
CA SER A 224 -15.68 19.41 35.68
C SER A 224 -14.33 18.89 35.13
N GLY A 225 -14.29 17.66 34.60
CA GLY A 225 -13.08 17.07 34.01
C GLY A 225 -12.10 16.42 35.01
N GLY A 226 -12.40 16.47 36.31
CA GLY A 226 -11.60 15.82 37.36
C GLY A 226 -11.99 14.36 37.60
N PRO A 227 -11.34 13.66 38.55
CA PRO A 227 -11.62 12.26 38.84
C PRO A 227 -13.04 12.06 39.37
N ASP A 228 -13.80 11.16 38.77
CA ASP A 228 -15.04 10.66 39.36
C ASP A 228 -14.71 9.65 40.48
N ARG A 229 -14.87 10.10 41.73
CA ARG A 229 -14.52 9.34 42.95
C ARG A 229 -15.46 8.16 43.25
N ARG A 230 -16.55 7.99 42.49
CA ARG A 230 -17.46 6.84 42.64
C ARG A 230 -16.88 5.55 42.07
N PHE A 231 -15.89 5.66 41.19
CA PHE A 231 -15.19 4.50 40.63
C PHE A 231 -13.94 4.22 41.46
N LYS A 232 -13.90 3.04 42.08
CA LYS A 232 -12.82 2.63 43.00
C LYS A 232 -11.46 2.50 42.29
N ASP A 233 -11.46 2.09 41.02
CA ASP A 233 -10.26 1.87 40.20
C ASP A 233 -10.16 2.88 39.04
N ASN A 234 -10.30 4.17 39.36
CA ASN A 234 -10.19 5.25 38.38
C ASN A 234 -8.72 5.66 38.22
N ARG A 235 -8.01 5.04 37.27
CA ARG A 235 -6.61 5.38 36.96
C ARG A 235 -6.50 6.63 36.09
N GLU A 236 -5.36 7.32 36.20
CA GLU A 236 -4.94 8.34 35.24
C GLU A 236 -4.54 7.68 33.91
N LEU A 237 -4.90 8.33 32.81
CA LEU A 237 -4.55 7.96 31.45
C LEU A 237 -3.71 9.06 30.81
N PRO A 238 -2.61 8.73 30.13
CA PRO A 238 -1.80 9.72 29.42
C PRO A 238 -2.54 10.28 28.21
N ILE A 239 -2.45 11.61 28.05
CA ILE A 239 -2.81 12.29 26.81
C ILE A 239 -1.52 12.47 26.02
N VAL A 240 -1.49 11.93 24.81
CA VAL A 240 -0.37 12.00 23.87
C VAL A 240 -0.74 12.82 22.65
N ARG A 241 0.28 13.34 21.96
CA ARG A 241 0.14 14.01 20.69
C ARG A 241 0.58 13.08 19.58
N TYR A 242 -0.30 12.88 18.60
CA TYR A 242 0.00 12.16 17.37
C TYR A 242 -0.05 13.10 16.18
N GLU A 243 0.69 12.75 15.14
CA GLU A 243 0.65 13.41 13.85
C GLU A 243 -0.30 12.66 12.93
N GLU A 244 -1.12 13.41 12.20
CA GLU A 244 -2.08 12.89 11.25
C GLU A 244 -1.64 13.19 9.82
N LEU A 245 -1.90 12.25 8.92
CA LEU A 245 -1.78 12.43 7.47
C LEU A 245 -3.09 11.95 6.84
N SER A 246 -3.79 12.87 6.18
CA SER A 246 -5.02 12.60 5.44
C SER A 246 -4.75 12.65 3.95
N LEU A 247 -5.23 11.64 3.22
CA LEU A 247 -5.19 11.56 1.77
C LEU A 247 -6.62 11.45 1.24
N THR A 248 -7.04 12.42 0.44
CA THR A 248 -8.37 12.40 -0.17
C THR A 248 -8.32 12.69 -1.66
N SER A 249 -9.30 12.18 -2.42
CA SER A 249 -9.46 12.51 -3.83
C SER A 249 -10.93 12.56 -4.21
N ALA A 250 -11.25 13.34 -5.24
CA ALA A 250 -12.60 13.37 -5.82
C ALA A 250 -13.04 12.01 -6.40
N SER A 251 -12.07 11.15 -6.74
CA SER A 251 -12.30 9.78 -7.22
C SER A 251 -12.65 8.78 -6.11
N GLY A 252 -12.69 9.21 -4.84
CA GLY A 252 -13.15 8.40 -3.72
C GLY A 252 -12.06 7.85 -2.81
N LEU A 253 -10.81 8.30 -2.94
CA LEU A 253 -9.79 8.03 -1.92
C LEU A 253 -10.14 8.85 -0.67
N ASN A 254 -10.12 8.20 0.50
CA ASN A 254 -10.29 8.84 1.79
C ASN A 254 -9.60 7.98 2.85
N GLU A 255 -8.34 8.31 3.14
CA GLU A 255 -7.49 7.57 4.06
C GLU A 255 -6.95 8.53 5.12
N LEU A 256 -7.08 8.17 6.39
CA LEU A 256 -6.51 8.92 7.52
C LEU A 256 -5.52 8.03 8.27
N PHE A 257 -4.30 8.52 8.43
CA PHE A 257 -3.23 7.84 9.14
C PHE A 257 -2.81 8.63 10.36
N GLN A 258 -2.43 7.92 11.42
CA GLN A 258 -1.86 8.48 12.65
C GLN A 258 -0.47 7.90 12.90
N PHE A 259 0.45 8.77 13.29
CA PHE A 259 1.83 8.46 13.62
C PHE A 259 2.16 8.96 15.02
N SER A 260 2.83 8.11 15.79
CA SER A 260 3.26 8.40 17.15
C SER A 260 4.31 9.50 17.23
N LYS A 261 5.25 9.52 16.28
CA LYS A 261 6.31 10.51 16.18
C LYS A 261 5.84 11.70 15.32
N PRO A 262 5.79 12.92 15.87
CA PRO A 262 5.44 14.10 15.10
C PRO A 262 6.61 14.64 14.27
N GLY A 263 6.29 15.38 13.20
CA GLY A 263 7.22 16.20 12.42
C GLY A 263 7.63 15.62 11.07
N ALA A 264 7.08 14.47 10.65
CA ALA A 264 7.45 13.82 9.39
C ALA A 264 6.38 14.01 8.30
N ALA A 265 5.09 14.14 8.67
CA ALA A 265 3.99 14.21 7.71
C ALA A 265 4.06 15.47 6.83
N ALA A 266 4.44 16.62 7.41
CA ALA A 266 4.58 17.86 6.65
C ALA A 266 5.66 17.76 5.56
N ALA A 267 6.80 17.15 5.87
CA ALA A 267 7.89 16.93 4.92
C ALA A 267 7.48 15.95 3.81
N PHE A 268 6.82 14.85 4.17
CA PHE A 268 6.28 13.90 3.20
C PHE A 268 5.25 14.54 2.28
N ARG A 269 4.28 15.30 2.84
CA ARG A 269 3.29 16.06 2.06
C ARG A 269 3.96 17.01 1.07
N GLN A 270 5.00 17.74 1.51
CA GLN A 270 5.70 18.66 0.63
C GLN A 270 6.39 17.91 -0.52
N SER A 271 7.14 16.84 -0.22
CA SER A 271 7.79 16.04 -1.26
C SER A 271 6.81 15.39 -2.25
N ALA A 272 5.63 14.97 -1.78
CA ALA A 272 4.56 14.47 -2.64
C ALA A 272 3.92 15.58 -3.49
N LYS A 273 3.86 16.82 -2.99
CA LYS A 273 3.47 17.98 -3.79
C LYS A 273 4.53 18.34 -4.84
N ASP A 274 5.80 18.19 -4.53
CA ASP A 274 6.87 18.45 -5.50
C ASP A 274 6.75 17.48 -6.69
N LEU A 275 6.35 16.22 -6.45
CA LEU A 275 5.98 15.26 -7.52
C LEU A 275 4.81 15.75 -8.39
N MET A 276 3.86 16.54 -7.87
CA MET A 276 2.78 17.16 -8.67
C MET A 276 3.31 18.16 -9.69
N THR A 277 4.36 18.88 -9.33
CA THR A 277 4.88 20.01 -10.10
C THR A 277 5.83 19.57 -11.21
N LEU A 278 6.30 18.34 -11.16
CA LEU A 278 7.20 17.78 -12.17
C LEU A 278 6.42 17.42 -13.43
N ARG A 279 6.76 18.09 -14.53
CA ARG A 279 6.34 17.66 -15.86
C ARG A 279 7.13 16.41 -16.23
N PRO A 280 6.52 15.41 -16.90
CA PRO A 280 7.29 14.34 -17.52
C PRO A 280 8.31 14.97 -18.49
N ALA A 281 9.55 14.48 -18.45
CA ALA A 281 10.62 14.97 -19.30
C ALA A 281 10.14 15.02 -20.77
N ALA A 282 10.19 16.21 -21.37
CA ALA A 282 10.00 16.34 -22.81
C ALA A 282 11.17 15.62 -23.47
N LYS A 283 10.89 14.50 -24.14
CA LYS A 283 11.89 13.78 -24.92
C LYS A 283 12.43 14.73 -26.01
N PRO A 284 13.76 14.87 -26.18
CA PRO A 284 14.34 15.69 -27.25
C PRO A 284 13.98 15.15 -28.64
#